data_AF-A0A937XK16-F1
#
_entry.id   AF-A0A937XK16-F1
#
_cell.length_a   1.000
_cell.length_b   1.000
_cell.length_c   1.000
_cell.angle_alpha   90.00
_cell.angle_beta   90.00
_cell.angle_gamma   90.00
#
_symmetry.space_group_name_H-M   'P 1'
#
loop_
_entity.id
_entity.type
_entity.pdbx_description
1 polymer ?
#
loop_
_entity_poly.entity_id
_entity_poly.type
_entity_poly.pdbx_seq_one_letter_code
_entity_poly.pdbx_strand_id
1 'polypeptide(L)'
;MQFYPQTVDVFGQGLPLTWSLFYDSGPTLLGNKSESGLAGKRDLGGFGLSWRHGYELSLSSAQLAGKSASGMEALVVRIHQADGLIHRFLYRPERGVFAAEQAELGEIQTFDAGPSRRWVWRQAGGRQATFDATGRLKGWRSPLGQRLDLDYSAAGRLIEITHSRQSQAGSLQKLASIHLHWDAQQRLISAVELKEERENARPLSMAHCQYRYAGETLDAPLLIAASCTRTGQADRNWSEQYFYEDQRFGDALTRVRQQGPHQGLLEASYVYDESKRVIKSQGFGEAADEALSVTYSTPLATEAPWRRLSRQGQSVEYRMEASAGRGGFASMKQSLGHWRRQDDGACAWCPDLSSKHEMLRDRVGRVVELRDAKSKQWLERRRYKTEDATELPVEIQRPSVRDGAFASSRFERNPQGLVLAIEHLGFSPKGSPTTFEAIQRRIRFHYASDGSGIQSGLVDDGAGEAIGPKHLALAWVIPGRQLQGLT
;
A
#
# COMPACT_ATOMS: atom_id res chain seq x y z
N MET A 1 -17.38 -41.41 45.84
CA MET A 1 -15.94 -41.19 45.65
C MET A 1 -15.70 -40.93 44.17
N GLN A 2 -15.70 -39.66 43.75
CA GLN A 2 -15.13 -39.20 42.49
C GLN A 2 -15.06 -37.67 42.57
N PHE A 3 -13.83 -37.16 42.57
CA PHE A 3 -13.51 -35.75 42.61
C PHE A 3 -13.53 -35.17 41.20
N TYR A 4 -14.11 -33.98 41.05
CA TYR A 4 -13.83 -33.06 39.95
C TYR A 4 -12.45 -32.43 40.14
N PRO A 5 -11.70 -32.16 39.06
CA PRO A 5 -10.76 -31.06 39.05
C PRO A 5 -11.29 -29.89 38.21
N GLN A 6 -11.17 -28.72 38.83
CA GLN A 6 -11.47 -27.40 38.31
C GLN A 6 -10.55 -27.04 37.13
N THR A 7 -11.13 -26.57 36.04
CA THR A 7 -10.41 -25.83 35.00
C THR A 7 -10.17 -24.41 35.49
N VAL A 8 -8.89 -24.07 35.65
CA VAL A 8 -8.41 -22.71 35.93
C VAL A 8 -8.37 -21.93 34.61
N ASP A 9 -9.14 -20.84 34.56
CA ASP A 9 -9.02 -19.78 33.57
C ASP A 9 -7.62 -19.15 33.63
N VAL A 10 -6.90 -19.18 32.51
CA VAL A 10 -5.69 -18.37 32.31
C VAL A 10 -5.96 -17.37 31.19
N PHE A 11 -6.15 -16.12 31.61
CA PHE A 11 -6.30 -14.94 30.77
C PHE A 11 -5.08 -14.69 29.86
N GLY A 12 -5.36 -14.25 28.62
CA GLY A 12 -4.74 -13.04 28.08
C GLY A 12 -3.38 -13.16 27.38
N GLN A 13 -3.30 -13.89 26.27
CA GLN A 13 -2.22 -13.66 25.29
C GLN A 13 -2.62 -12.53 24.33
N GLY A 14 -2.25 -11.30 24.68
CA GLY A 14 -2.27 -10.18 23.76
C GLY A 14 -1.20 -10.38 22.68
N LEU A 15 -1.62 -10.55 21.44
CA LEU A 15 -0.72 -10.54 20.29
C LEU A 15 0.00 -9.18 20.19
N PRO A 16 1.29 -9.16 19.82
CA PRO A 16 1.95 -7.91 19.48
C PRO A 16 1.31 -7.33 18.21
N LEU A 17 0.94 -6.06 18.25
CA LEU A 17 0.63 -5.26 17.06
C LEU A 17 1.86 -5.32 16.14
N THR A 18 1.83 -6.16 15.10
CA THR A 18 2.91 -6.23 14.10
C THR A 18 2.70 -5.10 13.10
N TRP A 19 3.21 -3.91 13.46
CA TRP A 19 3.24 -2.70 12.65
C TRP A 19 4.01 -2.83 11.32
N SER A 20 4.74 -3.93 11.13
CA SER A 20 5.37 -4.29 9.85
C SER A 20 4.38 -4.42 8.69
N LEU A 21 3.07 -4.58 8.96
CA LEU A 21 2.01 -4.60 7.93
C LEU A 21 1.56 -3.20 7.47
N PHE A 22 1.82 -2.13 8.22
CA PHE A 22 1.43 -0.76 7.87
C PHE A 22 2.61 0.13 7.45
N TYR A 23 3.82 -0.39 7.60
CA TYR A 23 5.06 0.28 7.23
C TYR A 23 5.52 -0.20 5.86
N ASP A 24 4.76 0.14 4.82
CA ASP A 24 5.23 -0.02 3.44
C ASP A 24 6.08 1.22 3.10
N SER A 25 7.39 1.08 3.27
CA SER A 25 8.38 2.08 2.91
C SER A 25 9.02 1.69 1.59
N GLY A 26 8.55 2.29 0.51
CA GLY A 26 9.16 2.15 -0.81
C GLY A 26 10.15 3.27 -1.09
N PRO A 27 11.32 3.00 -1.71
CA PRO A 27 12.18 4.05 -2.24
C PRO A 27 11.47 4.79 -3.39
N THR A 28 11.52 6.12 -3.40
CA THR A 28 11.13 6.90 -4.59
C THR A 28 12.31 6.91 -5.57
N LEU A 29 12.12 6.37 -6.77
CA LEU A 29 13.14 6.46 -7.83
C LEU A 29 13.10 7.87 -8.44
N LEU A 30 14.04 8.73 -8.06
CA LEU A 30 14.25 10.01 -8.74
C LEU A 30 15.00 9.77 -10.06
N GLY A 31 14.25 9.53 -11.14
CA GLY A 31 14.77 9.44 -12.50
C GLY A 31 14.73 10.79 -13.23
N ASN A 32 15.91 11.31 -13.57
CA ASN A 32 16.25 12.31 -14.59
C ASN A 32 15.09 13.06 -15.29
N LYS A 33 14.63 14.15 -14.68
CA LYS A 33 14.10 15.32 -15.41
C LYS A 33 14.74 16.58 -14.85
N SER A 34 15.19 17.45 -15.75
CA SER A 34 15.85 18.71 -15.45
C SER A 34 15.12 19.48 -14.35
N GLU A 35 15.87 19.90 -13.34
CA GLU A 35 15.46 20.62 -12.12
C GLU A 35 14.72 21.96 -12.37
N SER A 36 14.43 22.35 -13.60
CA SER A 36 13.92 23.68 -13.94
C SER A 36 12.39 23.83 -13.95
N GLY A 37 11.59 22.77 -13.80
CA GLY A 37 10.14 22.82 -14.01
C GLY A 37 9.24 22.85 -12.76
N LEU A 38 9.75 22.49 -11.58
CA LEU A 38 8.98 22.38 -10.34
C LEU A 38 9.69 23.11 -9.21
N ALA A 39 9.67 24.44 -9.27
CA ALA A 39 10.18 25.34 -8.22
C ALA A 39 9.31 25.36 -6.94
N GLY A 40 8.73 24.22 -6.56
CA GLY A 40 8.18 23.99 -5.23
C GLY A 40 9.02 22.92 -4.57
N LYS A 41 9.92 23.31 -3.66
CA LYS A 41 10.56 22.39 -2.71
C LYS A 41 9.46 21.53 -2.10
N ARG A 42 9.35 20.26 -2.49
CA ARG A 42 8.44 19.32 -1.83
C ARG A 42 9.07 18.97 -0.49
N ASP A 43 8.29 19.03 0.58
CA ASP A 43 8.74 18.59 1.89
C ASP A 43 9.14 17.11 1.82
N LEU A 44 10.41 16.87 2.10
CA LEU A 44 11.06 15.58 2.05
C LEU A 44 10.65 14.77 3.30
N GLY A 45 10.42 13.47 3.12
CA GLY A 45 10.20 12.52 4.20
C GLY A 45 11.40 12.50 5.17
N GLY A 46 11.13 12.36 6.46
CA GLY A 46 12.12 12.54 7.54
C GLY A 46 13.23 11.47 7.65
N PHE A 47 13.23 10.47 6.76
CA PHE A 47 14.17 9.34 6.75
C PHE A 47 15.17 9.37 5.59
N GLY A 48 15.18 10.45 4.79
CA GLY A 48 16.10 10.63 3.66
C GLY A 48 15.36 10.75 2.32
N LEU A 49 16.12 10.98 1.24
CA LEU A 49 15.65 11.39 -0.09
C LEU A 49 14.72 10.41 -0.83
N SER A 50 14.45 9.24 -0.26
CA SER A 50 13.70 8.18 -0.93
C SER A 50 12.62 7.54 -0.07
N TRP A 51 12.61 7.75 1.24
CA TRP A 51 11.68 7.05 2.13
C TRP A 51 10.35 7.78 2.17
N ARG A 52 9.31 7.10 1.72
CA ARG A 52 7.93 7.53 1.91
C ARG A 52 7.21 6.64 2.89
N HIS A 53 6.52 7.23 3.86
CA HIS A 53 5.67 6.45 4.75
C HIS A 53 4.32 6.14 4.10
N GLY A 54 3.68 5.01 4.48
CA GLY A 54 2.31 4.69 4.04
C GLY A 54 1.26 5.77 4.40
N TYR A 55 1.60 6.69 5.31
CA TYR A 55 0.79 7.86 5.67
C TYR A 55 1.12 9.13 4.87
N GLU A 56 1.96 9.07 3.82
CA GLU A 56 2.22 10.18 2.90
C GLU A 56 1.09 10.46 1.91
N LEU A 57 -0.15 10.26 2.36
CA LEU A 57 -1.27 10.87 1.70
C LEU A 57 -1.15 12.39 1.90
N SER A 58 -1.13 13.12 0.80
CA SER A 58 -1.21 14.58 0.82
C SER A 58 -2.27 15.06 -0.13
N LEU A 59 -2.79 16.24 0.15
CA LEU A 59 -3.77 16.92 -0.66
C LEU A 59 -3.11 18.16 -1.25
N SER A 60 -3.30 18.41 -2.54
CA SER A 60 -3.00 19.72 -3.13
C SER A 60 -4.20 20.24 -3.90
N SER A 61 -4.40 21.56 -3.85
CA SER A 61 -5.43 22.24 -4.65
C SER A 61 -4.76 23.14 -5.68
N ALA A 62 -5.31 23.18 -6.89
CA ALA A 62 -4.87 24.09 -7.94
C ALA A 62 -6.08 24.66 -8.68
N GLN A 63 -6.01 25.95 -9.01
CA GLN A 63 -6.90 26.55 -10.00
C GLN A 63 -6.47 26.05 -11.38
N LEU A 64 -7.40 25.51 -12.17
CA LEU A 64 -7.14 25.28 -13.59
C LEU A 64 -7.21 26.61 -14.33
N ALA A 65 -6.22 26.85 -15.19
CA ALA A 65 -6.31 27.91 -16.18
C ALA A 65 -7.48 27.61 -17.12
N GLY A 66 -8.49 28.49 -17.09
CA GLY A 66 -9.70 28.37 -17.90
C GLY A 66 -10.96 28.65 -17.09
N LYS A 67 -11.80 29.54 -17.61
CA LYS A 67 -13.14 29.76 -17.05
C LYS A 67 -13.98 28.51 -17.33
N SER A 68 -14.58 27.94 -16.30
CA SER A 68 -15.62 26.92 -16.51
C SER A 68 -16.84 27.54 -17.21
N ALA A 69 -17.77 26.71 -17.67
CA ALA A 69 -19.01 27.19 -18.30
C ALA A 69 -19.84 28.12 -17.38
N SER A 70 -19.63 28.07 -16.05
CA SER A 70 -20.26 28.98 -15.08
C SER A 70 -19.47 30.28 -14.86
N GLY A 71 -18.39 30.52 -15.60
CA GLY A 71 -17.51 31.68 -15.43
C GLY A 71 -16.58 31.60 -14.22
N MET A 72 -16.77 30.64 -13.32
CA MET A 72 -15.85 30.36 -12.20
C MET A 72 -14.62 29.59 -12.67
N GLU A 73 -13.46 29.91 -12.11
CA GLU A 73 -12.25 29.12 -12.33
C GLU A 73 -12.47 27.68 -11.83
N ALA A 74 -12.10 26.71 -12.66
CA ALA A 74 -12.29 25.31 -12.30
C ALA A 74 -11.26 24.91 -11.23
N LEU A 75 -11.70 24.75 -9.99
CA LEU A 75 -10.84 24.29 -8.90
C LEU A 75 -10.68 22.77 -8.96
N VAL A 76 -9.43 22.31 -8.89
CA VAL A 76 -9.08 20.89 -8.84
C VAL A 76 -8.39 20.60 -7.52
N VAL A 77 -8.82 19.51 -6.89
CA VAL A 77 -8.12 18.91 -5.76
C VAL A 77 -7.44 17.63 -6.23
N ARG A 78 -6.23 17.39 -5.74
CA ARG A 78 -5.45 16.18 -6.00
C ARG A 78 -5.10 15.52 -4.69
N ILE A 79 -5.28 14.21 -4.60
CA ILE A 79 -4.71 13.40 -3.52
C ILE A 79 -3.50 12.67 -4.08
N HIS A 80 -2.34 12.91 -3.48
CA HIS A 80 -1.10 12.18 -3.77
C HIS A 80 -1.00 11.05 -2.77
N GLN A 81 -0.80 9.83 -3.26
CA GLN A 81 -0.58 8.65 -2.44
C GLN A 81 0.92 8.35 -2.32
N ALA A 82 1.27 7.53 -1.32
CA ALA A 82 2.65 7.15 -1.05
C ALA A 82 3.30 6.40 -2.23
N ASP A 83 2.50 5.64 -3.00
CA ASP A 83 2.92 4.92 -4.21
C ASP A 83 3.10 5.82 -5.45
N GLY A 84 2.93 7.14 -5.29
CA GLY A 84 3.01 8.12 -6.37
C GLY A 84 1.72 8.28 -7.18
N LEU A 85 0.68 7.49 -6.90
CA LEU A 85 -0.62 7.64 -7.57
C LEU A 85 -1.24 8.99 -7.20
N ILE A 86 -1.79 9.67 -8.20
CA ILE A 86 -2.45 10.98 -8.03
C ILE A 86 -3.92 10.85 -8.44
N HIS A 87 -4.81 10.98 -7.47
CA HIS A 87 -6.25 11.03 -7.71
C HIS A 87 -6.71 12.46 -7.92
N ARG A 88 -7.56 12.69 -8.92
CA ARG A 88 -8.05 14.02 -9.29
C ARG A 88 -9.54 14.16 -8.97
N PHE A 89 -9.90 15.27 -8.33
CA PHE A 89 -11.25 15.61 -7.95
C PHE A 89 -11.63 16.97 -8.54
N LEU A 90 -12.80 17.02 -9.19
CA LEU A 90 -13.35 18.22 -9.80
C LEU A 90 -14.43 18.81 -8.92
N TYR A 91 -14.44 20.14 -8.77
CA TYR A 91 -15.49 20.81 -8.02
C TYR A 91 -16.87 20.62 -8.68
N ARG A 92 -17.86 20.24 -7.87
CA ARG A 92 -19.26 20.01 -8.23
C ARG A 92 -20.13 21.04 -7.49
N PRO A 93 -20.40 22.21 -8.09
CA PRO A 93 -21.08 23.32 -7.42
C PRO A 93 -22.47 22.94 -6.89
N GLU A 94 -23.17 22.04 -7.57
CA GLU A 94 -24.50 21.54 -7.19
C GLU A 94 -24.54 20.83 -5.82
N ARG A 95 -23.39 20.32 -5.35
CA ARG A 95 -23.26 19.60 -4.08
C ARG A 95 -22.31 20.27 -3.10
N GLY A 96 -21.56 21.29 -3.55
CA GLY A 96 -20.51 21.92 -2.74
C GLY A 96 -19.37 20.97 -2.38
N VAL A 97 -19.08 19.97 -3.21
CA VAL A 97 -18.02 18.96 -2.98
C VAL A 97 -17.09 18.85 -4.18
N PHE A 98 -15.92 18.24 -3.98
CA PHE A 98 -15.06 17.80 -5.08
C PHE A 98 -15.28 16.31 -5.29
N ALA A 99 -15.72 15.91 -6.47
CA ALA A 99 -15.94 14.51 -6.79
C ALA A 99 -14.85 14.02 -7.75
N ALA A 100 -14.35 12.81 -7.52
CA ALA A 100 -13.55 12.12 -8.51
C ALA A 100 -14.40 11.74 -9.73
N GLU A 101 -13.77 11.53 -10.87
CA GLU A 101 -14.45 10.93 -12.03
C GLU A 101 -14.90 9.50 -11.68
N GLN A 102 -14.00 8.74 -11.04
CA GLN A 102 -14.24 7.39 -10.54
C GLN A 102 -15.01 7.40 -9.22
N ALA A 103 -16.16 6.74 -9.18
CA ALA A 103 -17.05 6.72 -8.01
C ALA A 103 -16.39 6.14 -6.76
N GLU A 104 -15.59 5.10 -6.95
CA GLU A 104 -14.90 4.36 -5.90
C GLU A 104 -13.94 5.24 -5.08
N LEU A 105 -13.40 6.29 -5.69
CA LEU A 105 -12.53 7.24 -5.02
C LEU A 105 -13.32 8.18 -4.11
N GLY A 106 -14.65 8.26 -4.25
CA GLY A 106 -15.52 9.06 -3.41
C GLY A 106 -15.41 10.57 -3.63
N GLU A 107 -15.55 11.34 -2.54
CA GLU A 107 -15.68 12.80 -2.60
C GLU A 107 -14.89 13.50 -1.50
N ILE A 108 -14.48 14.74 -1.78
CA ILE A 108 -13.79 15.62 -0.84
C ILE A 108 -14.71 16.77 -0.48
N GLN A 109 -14.95 16.93 0.81
CA GLN A 109 -15.65 18.06 1.41
C GLN A 109 -14.62 19.00 2.04
N THR A 110 -14.90 20.30 1.98
CA THR A 110 -14.08 21.33 2.65
C THR A 110 -14.92 21.94 3.75
N PHE A 111 -14.35 22.08 4.93
CA PHE A 111 -14.95 22.75 6.07
C PHE A 111 -14.13 24.00 6.37
N ASP A 112 -14.84 25.06 6.76
CA ASP A 112 -14.30 26.38 7.10
C ASP A 112 -13.61 27.12 5.94
N ALA A 113 -13.41 28.42 6.13
CA ALA A 113 -12.63 29.28 5.24
C ALA A 113 -11.34 29.75 5.92
N GLY A 114 -10.31 30.06 5.13
CA GLY A 114 -9.06 30.61 5.65
C GLY A 114 -8.12 29.57 6.29
N PRO A 115 -7.31 29.96 7.28
CA PRO A 115 -6.23 29.13 7.83
C PRO A 115 -6.71 27.93 8.67
N SER A 116 -7.96 27.94 9.13
CA SER A 116 -8.60 26.80 9.80
C SER A 116 -9.24 25.80 8.84
N ARG A 117 -9.10 26.01 7.52
CA ARG A 117 -9.68 25.13 6.51
C ARG A 117 -9.26 23.69 6.76
N ARG A 118 -10.24 22.79 6.76
CA ARG A 118 -10.03 21.34 6.85
C ARG A 118 -10.66 20.64 5.66
N TRP A 119 -9.96 19.67 5.12
CA TRP A 119 -10.48 18.83 4.05
C TRP A 119 -10.86 17.46 4.60
N VAL A 120 -11.94 16.89 4.09
CA VAL A 120 -12.40 15.56 4.44
C VAL A 120 -12.65 14.78 3.17
N TRP A 121 -11.81 13.79 2.92
CA TRP A 121 -11.98 12.85 1.83
C TRP A 121 -12.76 11.63 2.34
N ARG A 122 -13.94 11.40 1.79
CA ARG A 122 -14.81 10.24 2.08
C ARG A 122 -14.75 9.28 0.90
N GLN A 123 -14.28 8.07 1.13
CA GLN A 123 -14.17 7.04 0.09
C GLN A 123 -15.42 6.15 0.06
N ALA A 124 -15.62 5.45 -1.07
CA ALA A 124 -16.60 4.38 -1.13
C ALA A 124 -16.25 3.29 -0.09
N GLY A 125 -17.24 2.84 0.69
CA GLY A 125 -17.03 1.89 1.78
C GLY A 125 -16.86 2.52 3.17
N GLY A 126 -16.97 3.84 3.32
CA GLY A 126 -17.08 4.50 4.63
C GLY A 126 -15.75 4.92 5.27
N ARG A 127 -14.62 4.74 4.58
CA ARG A 127 -13.31 5.27 5.00
C ARG A 127 -13.28 6.79 4.87
N GLN A 128 -12.56 7.43 5.77
CA GLN A 128 -12.43 8.88 5.79
C GLN A 128 -10.99 9.31 6.09
N ALA A 129 -10.42 10.16 5.24
CA ALA A 129 -9.17 10.86 5.51
C ALA A 129 -9.46 12.34 5.79
N THR A 130 -8.69 12.95 6.67
CA THR A 130 -8.82 14.37 7.02
C THR A 130 -7.49 15.06 6.82
N PHE A 131 -7.49 16.23 6.19
CA PHE A 131 -6.29 17.01 5.91
C PHE A 131 -6.42 18.41 6.49
N ASP A 132 -5.30 18.98 6.92
CA ASP A 132 -5.24 20.38 7.35
C ASP A 132 -5.28 21.37 6.16
N ALA A 133 -5.21 22.66 6.45
CA ALA A 133 -5.25 23.73 5.45
C ALA A 133 -4.11 23.65 4.43
N THR A 134 -2.96 23.08 4.83
CA THR A 134 -1.78 22.88 3.97
C THR A 134 -1.85 21.59 3.16
N GLY A 135 -2.86 20.75 3.41
CA GLY A 135 -3.07 19.49 2.73
C GLY A 135 -2.31 18.31 3.34
N ARG A 136 -1.77 18.43 4.56
CA ARG A 136 -1.15 17.31 5.29
C ARG A 136 -2.21 16.43 5.92
N LEU A 137 -2.03 15.11 5.91
CA LEU A 137 -2.94 14.15 6.53
C LEU A 137 -2.96 14.34 8.05
N LYS A 138 -4.09 14.79 8.61
CA LYS A 138 -4.31 14.92 10.06
C LYS A 138 -4.93 13.69 10.69
N GLY A 139 -5.59 12.85 9.91
CA GLY A 139 -6.24 11.67 10.45
C GLY A 139 -6.89 10.79 9.42
N TRP A 140 -7.14 9.56 9.83
CA TRP A 140 -7.75 8.50 9.05
C TRP A 140 -8.77 7.75 9.90
N ARG A 141 -9.90 7.37 9.33
CA ARG A 141 -10.94 6.61 10.01
C ARG A 141 -11.37 5.44 9.14
N SER A 142 -11.40 4.25 9.74
CA SER A 142 -11.94 3.05 9.11
C SER A 142 -13.47 2.99 9.28
N PRO A 143 -14.17 2.20 8.45
CA PRO A 143 -15.63 2.01 8.58
C PRO A 143 -16.02 1.34 9.91
N LEU A 144 -15.08 0.59 10.50
CA LEU A 144 -15.24 -0.07 11.79
C LEU A 144 -15.03 0.86 12.99
N GLY A 145 -14.79 2.15 12.74
CA GLY A 145 -14.60 3.15 13.80
C GLY A 145 -13.20 3.17 14.41
N GLN A 146 -12.24 2.44 13.85
CA GLN A 146 -10.82 2.66 14.17
C GLN A 146 -10.37 3.99 13.58
N ARG A 147 -9.45 4.65 14.27
CA ARG A 147 -9.01 5.99 13.94
C ARG A 147 -7.51 6.15 14.18
N LEU A 148 -6.85 6.77 13.22
CA LEU A 148 -5.48 7.26 13.34
C LEU A 148 -5.53 8.79 13.33
N ASP A 149 -4.84 9.41 14.28
CA ASP A 149 -4.64 10.85 14.35
C ASP A 149 -3.15 11.16 14.23
N LEU A 150 -2.81 12.18 13.46
CA LEU A 150 -1.43 12.57 13.15
C LEU A 150 -1.22 14.01 13.61
N ASP A 151 -0.26 14.23 14.50
CA ASP A 151 0.08 15.55 15.02
C ASP A 151 1.44 16.01 14.53
N TYR A 152 1.48 17.29 14.18
CA TYR A 152 2.64 17.92 13.55
C TYR A 152 3.14 19.07 14.40
N SER A 153 4.46 19.25 14.42
CA SER A 153 5.10 20.44 14.96
C SER A 153 4.79 21.68 14.12
N ALA A 154 5.07 22.87 14.68
CA ALA A 154 4.96 24.13 13.96
C ALA A 154 5.84 24.19 12.70
N ALA A 155 6.97 23.46 12.69
CA ALA A 155 7.88 23.35 11.55
C ALA A 155 7.42 22.33 10.49
N GLY A 156 6.28 21.66 10.72
CA GLY A 156 5.70 20.78 9.72
C GLY A 156 5.96 19.28 9.94
N ARG A 157 6.70 18.91 10.99
CA ARG A 157 7.14 17.51 11.21
C ARG A 157 6.13 16.70 12.00
N LEU A 158 5.94 15.44 11.62
CA LEU A 158 5.08 14.52 12.37
C LEU A 158 5.74 14.21 13.72
N ILE A 159 5.07 14.51 14.83
CA ILE A 159 5.58 14.34 16.20
C ILE A 159 4.81 13.29 16.98
N GLU A 160 3.57 12.99 16.60
CA GLU A 160 2.78 11.94 17.24
C GLU A 160 1.83 11.27 16.25
N ILE A 161 1.68 9.95 16.41
CA ILE A 161 0.65 9.15 15.75
C ILE A 161 -0.18 8.51 16.86
N THR A 162 -1.47 8.76 16.91
CA THR A 162 -2.38 8.15 17.89
C THR A 162 -3.32 7.17 17.20
N HIS A 163 -3.37 5.93 17.67
CA HIS A 163 -4.37 4.95 17.29
C HIS A 163 -5.46 4.88 18.37
N SER A 164 -6.70 5.12 17.95
CA SER A 164 -7.88 5.03 18.79
C SER A 164 -8.96 4.19 18.13
N ARG A 165 -9.93 3.72 18.92
CA ARG A 165 -11.15 3.09 18.43
C ARG A 165 -12.36 3.72 19.08
N GLN A 166 -13.48 3.72 18.37
CA GLN A 166 -14.75 4.06 18.97
C GLN A 166 -15.24 2.89 19.84
N SER A 167 -15.56 3.18 21.11
CA SER A 167 -16.18 2.23 22.04
C SER A 167 -17.64 1.98 21.66
N GLN A 168 -18.25 0.93 22.22
CA GLN A 168 -19.69 0.68 22.05
C GLN A 168 -20.56 1.83 22.57
N ALA A 169 -20.09 2.57 23.57
CA ALA A 169 -20.75 3.76 24.09
C ALA A 169 -20.52 5.02 23.22
N GLY A 170 -19.79 4.90 22.11
CA GLY A 170 -19.50 5.99 21.18
C GLY A 170 -18.30 6.87 21.55
N SER A 171 -17.68 6.67 22.72
CA SER A 171 -16.46 7.39 23.14
C SER A 171 -15.23 6.92 22.38
N LEU A 172 -14.23 7.78 22.18
CA LEU A 172 -12.95 7.39 21.59
C LEU A 172 -12.03 6.84 22.69
N GLN A 173 -11.65 5.58 22.55
CA GLN A 173 -10.65 4.93 23.39
C GLN A 173 -9.30 4.96 22.67
N LYS A 174 -8.32 5.67 23.24
CA LYS A 174 -6.92 5.59 22.79
C LYS A 174 -6.37 4.20 23.09
N LEU A 175 -5.73 3.58 22.10
CA LEU A 175 -5.17 2.24 22.18
C LEU A 175 -3.65 2.28 22.26
N ALA A 176 -3.05 3.11 21.41
CA ALA A 176 -1.61 3.31 21.37
C ALA A 176 -1.27 4.71 20.83
N SER A 177 -0.07 5.20 21.14
CA SER A 177 0.56 6.31 20.45
C SER A 177 2.02 6.04 20.12
N ILE A 178 2.52 6.68 19.08
CA ILE A 178 3.93 6.71 18.71
C ILE A 178 4.38 8.15 18.78
N HIS A 179 5.34 8.45 19.65
CA HIS A 179 5.95 9.77 19.78
C HIS A 179 7.26 9.80 18.99
N LEU A 180 7.41 10.78 18.11
CA LEU A 180 8.53 10.93 17.18
C LEU A 180 9.36 12.15 17.60
N HIS A 181 10.65 11.92 17.86
CA HIS A 181 11.56 12.97 18.31
C HIS A 181 12.55 13.29 17.20
N TRP A 182 12.73 14.59 16.96
CA TRP A 182 13.57 15.11 15.90
C TRP A 182 14.71 15.92 16.53
N ASP A 183 15.89 15.88 15.92
CA ASP A 183 16.99 16.78 16.30
C ASP A 183 16.82 18.19 15.69
N ALA A 184 17.75 19.09 16.01
CA ALA A 184 17.75 20.46 15.48
C ALA A 184 17.88 20.51 13.95
N GLN A 185 18.49 19.48 13.36
CA GLN A 185 18.67 19.30 11.92
C GLN A 185 17.46 18.62 11.25
N GLN A 186 16.36 18.42 11.99
CA GLN A 186 15.13 17.81 11.49
C GLN A 186 15.29 16.33 11.09
N ARG A 187 16.23 15.60 11.71
CA ARG A 187 16.39 14.15 11.56
C ARG A 187 15.66 13.43 12.67
N LEU A 188 14.96 12.34 12.37
CA LEU A 188 14.27 11.54 13.39
C LEU A 188 15.32 10.80 14.22
N ILE A 189 15.42 11.07 15.52
CA ILE A 189 16.42 10.44 16.39
C ILE A 189 15.85 9.36 17.30
N SER A 190 14.56 9.44 17.63
CA SER A 190 13.88 8.38 18.35
C SER A 190 12.38 8.30 18.05
N ALA A 191 11.84 7.10 18.23
CA ALA A 191 10.41 6.83 18.22
C ALA A 191 10.05 5.99 19.46
N VAL A 192 9.04 6.41 20.21
CA VAL A 192 8.57 5.71 21.41
C VAL A 192 7.12 5.30 21.23
N GLU A 193 6.87 4.00 21.24
CA GLU A 193 5.52 3.43 21.23
C GLU A 193 5.01 3.29 22.66
N LEU A 194 3.83 3.84 22.92
CA LEU A 194 3.11 3.76 24.17
C LEU A 194 1.80 3.03 23.93
N LYS A 195 1.46 2.09 24.80
CA LYS A 195 0.13 1.46 24.87
C LYS A 195 -0.61 2.00 26.08
N GLU A 196 -1.86 2.39 25.86
CA GLU A 196 -2.76 2.83 26.93
C GLU A 196 -3.74 1.71 27.25
N GLU A 197 -3.61 1.10 28.42
CA GLU A 197 -4.43 -0.06 28.80
C GLU A 197 -5.77 0.34 29.45
N ARG A 198 -5.86 1.51 30.09
CA ARG A 198 -7.10 2.06 30.69
C ARG A 198 -7.06 3.59 30.70
N GLU A 199 -8.24 4.22 30.67
CA GLU A 199 -8.39 5.63 31.01
C GLU A 199 -7.75 5.86 32.39
N ASN A 200 -6.73 6.73 32.46
CA ASN A 200 -5.93 7.08 33.64
C ASN A 200 -4.81 6.10 34.06
N ALA A 201 -4.57 5.01 33.33
CA ALA A 201 -3.35 4.22 33.55
C ALA A 201 -2.13 5.00 33.03
N ARG A 202 -0.98 4.88 33.72
CA ARG A 202 0.28 5.38 33.16
C ARG A 202 0.54 4.63 31.85
N PRO A 203 0.85 5.33 30.73
CA PRO A 203 1.14 4.68 29.47
C PRO A 203 2.30 3.70 29.64
N LEU A 204 2.11 2.48 29.14
CA LEU A 204 3.16 1.47 29.12
C LEU A 204 3.97 1.68 27.86
N SER A 205 5.26 1.99 28.00
CA SER A 205 6.16 1.94 26.84
C SER A 205 6.20 0.50 26.33
N MET A 206 5.90 0.33 25.06
CA MET A 206 5.90 -0.95 24.36
C MET A 206 7.21 -1.15 23.62
N ALA A 207 7.66 -0.10 22.93
CA ALA A 207 8.89 -0.09 22.17
C ALA A 207 9.57 1.27 22.23
N HIS A 208 10.90 1.26 22.17
CA HIS A 208 11.71 2.45 21.99
C HIS A 208 12.73 2.18 20.90
N CYS A 209 12.59 2.90 19.79
CA CYS A 209 13.48 2.88 18.65
C CYS A 209 14.39 4.11 18.66
N GLN A 210 15.67 3.90 18.39
CA GLN A 210 16.69 4.93 18.23
C GLN A 210 17.26 4.86 16.82
N TYR A 211 17.48 6.02 16.21
CA TYR A 211 17.98 6.13 14.83
C TYR A 211 19.33 6.82 14.83
N ARG A 212 20.24 6.32 13.99
CA ARG A 212 21.60 6.84 13.84
C ARG A 212 21.89 7.14 12.38
N TYR A 213 22.52 8.28 12.14
CA TYR A 213 22.90 8.74 10.81
C TYR A 213 24.42 8.88 10.69
N ALA A 214 24.97 8.62 9.50
CA ALA A 214 26.32 8.98 9.09
C ALA A 214 26.31 10.26 8.26
N GLY A 215 27.44 10.96 8.28
CA GLY A 215 27.64 12.25 7.63
C GLY A 215 27.28 13.43 8.55
N GLU A 216 28.17 14.42 8.60
CA GLU A 216 27.93 15.69 9.32
C GLU A 216 27.17 16.71 8.47
N THR A 217 27.14 16.53 7.15
CA THR A 217 26.51 17.48 6.22
C THR A 217 25.00 17.23 6.11
N LEU A 218 24.26 18.34 6.13
CA LEU A 218 22.79 18.38 6.13
C LEU A 218 22.15 17.86 4.85
N ASP A 219 22.88 17.82 3.75
CA ASP A 219 22.29 17.67 2.42
C ASP A 219 21.84 16.23 2.11
N ALA A 220 22.40 15.24 2.80
CA ALA A 220 21.99 13.83 2.68
C ALA A 220 22.45 12.98 3.88
N PRO A 221 21.87 13.17 5.09
CA PRO A 221 22.21 12.32 6.23
C PRO A 221 21.84 10.87 5.91
N LEU A 222 22.83 10.00 5.96
CA LEU A 222 22.69 8.59 5.65
C LEU A 222 22.19 7.86 6.90
N LEU A 223 20.94 7.38 6.94
CA LEU A 223 20.52 6.50 8.03
C LEU A 223 21.41 5.26 7.99
N ILE A 224 22.15 4.96 9.06
CA ILE A 224 23.07 3.80 9.10
C ILE A 224 22.55 2.69 10.01
N ALA A 225 21.77 3.05 11.02
CA ALA A 225 21.21 2.08 11.94
C ALA A 225 19.90 2.57 12.56
N ALA A 226 18.99 1.63 12.79
CA ALA A 226 17.85 1.79 13.70
C ALA A 226 17.88 0.65 14.72
N SER A 227 17.71 0.96 16.01
CA SER A 227 17.72 -0.03 17.10
C SER A 227 16.45 0.11 17.93
N CYS A 228 15.65 -0.95 17.99
CA CYS A 228 14.39 -0.98 18.72
C CYS A 228 14.47 -1.95 19.90
N THR A 229 14.03 -1.51 21.08
CA THR A 229 13.92 -2.32 22.29
C THR A 229 12.47 -2.42 22.70
N ARG A 230 12.00 -3.62 23.07
CA ARG A 230 10.63 -3.81 23.61
C ARG A 230 10.65 -3.76 25.12
N THR A 231 9.90 -2.82 25.69
CA THR A 231 9.87 -2.53 27.13
C THR A 231 8.66 -3.12 27.84
N GLY A 232 7.58 -3.42 27.11
CA GLY A 232 6.29 -3.86 27.66
C GLY A 232 6.00 -5.37 27.63
N GLN A 233 6.89 -6.20 27.06
CA GLN A 233 6.72 -7.67 27.08
C GLN A 233 7.54 -8.32 28.21
N ALA A 234 7.20 -9.57 28.56
CA ALA A 234 7.91 -10.37 29.56
C ALA A 234 9.42 -10.50 29.27
N ASP A 235 9.83 -10.26 28.02
CA ASP A 235 11.22 -10.23 27.60
C ASP A 235 11.76 -8.83 27.33
N ARG A 236 12.28 -8.22 28.39
CA ARG A 236 13.02 -6.94 28.33
C ARG A 236 14.33 -7.01 27.54
N ASN A 237 14.78 -8.22 27.21
CA ASN A 237 16.05 -8.44 26.53
C ASN A 237 15.89 -8.62 25.02
N TRP A 238 14.68 -8.43 24.48
CA TRP A 238 14.50 -8.45 23.03
C TRP A 238 14.92 -7.12 22.40
N SER A 239 15.78 -7.21 21.39
CA SER A 239 16.18 -6.08 20.55
C SER A 239 16.21 -6.46 19.08
N GLU A 240 15.85 -5.49 18.24
CA GLU A 240 15.98 -5.60 16.79
C GLU A 240 16.75 -4.41 16.25
N GLN A 241 17.70 -4.67 15.37
CA GLN A 241 18.57 -3.68 14.75
C GLN A 241 18.51 -3.79 13.24
N TYR A 242 18.34 -2.67 12.57
CA TYR A 242 18.31 -2.55 11.11
C TYR A 242 19.56 -1.80 10.66
N PHE A 243 20.18 -2.26 9.58
CA PHE A 243 21.43 -1.72 9.05
C PHE A 243 21.24 -1.32 7.59
N TYR A 244 21.83 -0.18 7.22
CA TYR A 244 21.74 0.41 5.88
C TYR A 244 23.15 0.75 5.42
N GLU A 245 23.90 -0.29 5.05
CA GLU A 245 25.35 -0.20 4.87
C GLU A 245 25.78 -0.14 3.41
N ASP A 246 24.84 -0.24 2.45
CA ASP A 246 25.17 -0.16 1.02
C ASP A 246 25.51 1.28 0.65
N GLN A 247 26.78 1.53 0.35
CA GLN A 247 27.27 2.86 0.01
C GLN A 247 26.66 3.42 -1.28
N ARG A 248 26.19 2.55 -2.19
CA ARG A 248 25.51 2.96 -3.43
C ARG A 248 24.08 3.41 -3.13
N PHE A 249 23.45 2.76 -2.15
CA PHE A 249 22.04 2.93 -1.81
C PHE A 249 21.92 3.13 -0.30
N GLY A 250 22.07 4.37 0.12
CA GLY A 250 22.07 4.72 1.54
C GLY A 250 20.80 4.35 2.32
N ASP A 251 19.74 4.02 1.60
CA ASP A 251 18.45 3.60 2.10
C ASP A 251 18.15 2.11 1.86
N ALA A 252 19.10 1.35 1.34
CA ALA A 252 18.90 -0.09 1.17
C ALA A 252 19.15 -0.81 2.50
N LEU A 253 18.13 -1.50 3.01
CA LEU A 253 18.26 -2.36 4.19
C LEU A 253 19.20 -3.52 3.84
N THR A 254 20.42 -3.52 4.38
CA THR A 254 21.41 -4.57 4.11
C THR A 254 21.33 -5.70 5.11
N ARG A 255 20.84 -5.45 6.32
CA ARG A 255 20.82 -6.43 7.38
C ARG A 255 19.80 -6.11 8.47
N VAL A 256 19.27 -7.17 9.08
CA VAL A 256 18.46 -7.12 10.30
C VAL A 256 19.09 -8.06 11.32
N ARG A 257 19.28 -7.59 12.55
CA ARG A 257 19.71 -8.42 13.68
C ARG A 257 18.62 -8.47 14.72
N GLN A 258 18.32 -9.66 15.22
CA GLN A 258 17.44 -9.88 16.35
C GLN A 258 18.22 -10.57 17.47
N GLN A 259 18.09 -10.05 18.68
CA GLN A 259 18.64 -10.68 19.88
C GLN A 259 17.51 -10.84 20.89
N GLY A 260 17.24 -12.08 21.27
CA GLY A 260 16.28 -12.43 22.31
C GLY A 260 16.97 -12.82 23.62
N PRO A 261 16.21 -13.00 24.72
CA PRO A 261 16.73 -13.45 26.03
C PRO A 261 17.40 -14.83 26.03
N HIS A 262 16.95 -15.71 25.14
CA HIS A 262 17.21 -17.14 25.12
C HIS A 262 17.54 -17.64 23.72
N GLN A 263 17.56 -16.72 22.75
CA GLN A 263 17.96 -17.00 21.38
C GLN A 263 19.35 -16.40 21.17
N GLY A 264 20.20 -17.14 20.46
CA GLY A 264 21.43 -16.56 19.92
C GLY A 264 21.11 -15.37 19.02
N LEU A 265 22.15 -14.59 18.69
CA LEU A 265 22.03 -13.53 17.71
C LEU A 265 21.52 -14.13 16.39
N LEU A 266 20.33 -13.71 15.96
CA LEU A 266 19.78 -14.05 14.66
C LEU A 266 20.07 -12.89 13.71
N GLU A 267 20.57 -13.21 12.52
CA GLU A 267 20.87 -12.21 11.48
C GLU A 267 20.19 -12.60 10.17
N ALA A 268 19.56 -11.62 9.52
CA ALA A 268 19.09 -11.68 8.14
C ALA A 268 19.85 -10.63 7.31
N SER A 269 20.14 -10.91 6.04
CA SER A 269 20.91 -10.02 5.17
C SER A 269 20.35 -9.92 3.76
N TYR A 270 20.64 -8.80 3.09
CA TYR A 270 20.18 -8.47 1.75
C TYR A 270 21.32 -7.89 0.91
N VAL A 271 21.36 -8.26 -0.37
CA VAL A 271 22.33 -7.74 -1.34
C VAL A 271 21.58 -7.17 -2.54
N TYR A 272 22.06 -6.04 -3.05
CA TYR A 272 21.42 -5.29 -4.13
C TYR A 272 22.29 -5.23 -5.39
N ASP A 273 21.67 -5.21 -6.57
CA ASP A 273 22.34 -4.89 -7.83
C ASP A 273 22.45 -3.37 -8.06
N GLU A 274 23.08 -2.95 -9.16
CA GLU A 274 23.25 -1.54 -9.55
C GLU A 274 21.93 -0.78 -9.78
N SER A 275 20.81 -1.48 -9.94
CA SER A 275 19.47 -0.88 -10.05
C SER A 275 18.72 -0.87 -8.71
N LYS A 276 19.42 -1.14 -7.59
CA LYS A 276 18.86 -1.20 -6.25
C LYS A 276 17.80 -2.30 -6.09
N ARG A 277 17.92 -3.40 -6.82
CA ARG A 277 17.03 -4.55 -6.68
C ARG A 277 17.69 -5.61 -5.83
N VAL A 278 16.94 -6.22 -4.90
CA VAL A 278 17.45 -7.32 -4.08
C VAL A 278 17.78 -8.51 -4.97
N ILE A 279 19.04 -8.92 -5.01
CA ILE A 279 19.55 -10.10 -5.74
C ILE A 279 19.86 -11.28 -4.82
N LYS A 280 19.99 -11.03 -3.51
CA LYS A 280 20.17 -12.07 -2.50
C LYS A 280 19.46 -11.66 -1.22
N SER A 281 18.77 -12.61 -0.57
CA SER A 281 18.11 -12.45 0.73
C SER A 281 18.39 -13.70 1.57
N GLN A 282 19.02 -13.53 2.72
CA GLN A 282 19.25 -14.59 3.69
C GLN A 282 18.43 -14.32 4.94
N GLY A 283 17.56 -15.25 5.32
CA GLY A 283 16.72 -15.16 6.50
C GLY A 283 17.47 -15.49 7.81
N PHE A 284 16.79 -15.28 8.93
CA PHE A 284 17.32 -15.56 10.26
C PHE A 284 17.67 -17.02 10.46
N GLY A 285 18.92 -17.29 10.85
CA GLY A 285 19.41 -18.64 11.11
C GLY A 285 19.60 -19.50 9.86
N GLU A 286 19.40 -18.93 8.67
CA GLU A 286 19.63 -19.63 7.41
C GLU A 286 21.13 -19.72 7.14
N ALA A 287 21.60 -20.86 6.66
CA ALA A 287 22.97 -20.98 6.18
C ALA A 287 23.14 -20.23 4.83
N ALA A 288 24.39 -19.91 4.46
CA ALA A 288 24.66 -19.04 3.31
C ALA A 288 24.20 -19.64 1.96
N ASP A 289 24.10 -20.96 1.88
CA ASP A 289 23.59 -21.77 0.77
C ASP A 289 22.06 -21.91 0.77
N GLU A 290 21.40 -21.56 1.85
CA GLU A 290 19.93 -21.51 1.96
C GLU A 290 19.34 -20.15 1.56
N ALA A 291 20.20 -19.16 1.32
CA ALA A 291 19.79 -17.82 0.93
C ALA A 291 19.02 -17.83 -0.39
N LEU A 292 17.92 -17.08 -0.43
CA LEU A 292 17.16 -16.81 -1.63
C LEU A 292 17.99 -15.95 -2.59
N SER A 293 18.23 -16.46 -3.79
CA SER A 293 18.83 -15.71 -4.88
C SER A 293 17.75 -15.24 -5.85
N VAL A 294 17.83 -13.98 -6.28
CA VAL A 294 16.88 -13.39 -7.23
C VAL A 294 17.65 -12.96 -8.47
N THR A 295 17.31 -13.54 -9.62
CA THR A 295 17.82 -13.12 -10.91
C THR A 295 16.75 -12.38 -11.67
N TYR A 296 17.05 -11.16 -12.10
CA TYR A 296 16.16 -10.39 -12.96
C TYR A 296 16.59 -10.55 -14.41
N SER A 297 15.64 -10.72 -15.33
CA SER A 297 15.92 -10.56 -16.75
C SER A 297 16.41 -9.15 -17.03
N THR A 298 17.41 -9.01 -17.89
CA THR A 298 17.59 -7.77 -18.63
C THR A 298 16.38 -7.61 -19.55
N PRO A 299 15.62 -6.51 -19.46
CA PRO A 299 14.49 -6.31 -20.37
C PRO A 299 15.03 -6.12 -21.79
N LEU A 300 15.03 -7.20 -22.58
CA LEU A 300 15.16 -7.12 -24.02
C LEU A 300 13.85 -6.56 -24.59
N ALA A 301 13.93 -5.79 -25.68
CA ALA A 301 12.77 -5.08 -26.25
C ALA A 301 11.59 -5.99 -26.67
N THR A 302 11.80 -7.30 -26.72
CA THR A 302 10.82 -8.29 -27.21
C THR A 302 10.35 -9.28 -26.15
N GLU A 303 10.97 -9.33 -24.97
CA GLU A 303 10.62 -10.28 -23.93
C GLU A 303 10.00 -9.60 -22.71
N ALA A 304 9.00 -10.25 -22.13
CA ALA A 304 8.46 -9.80 -20.87
C ALA A 304 9.52 -9.94 -19.78
N PRO A 305 9.74 -8.89 -18.97
CA PRO A 305 10.66 -9.01 -17.85
C PRO A 305 10.23 -10.17 -16.95
N TRP A 306 11.19 -11.02 -16.63
CA TRP A 306 11.02 -12.15 -15.73
C TRP A 306 11.95 -12.01 -14.52
N ARG A 307 11.60 -12.69 -13.44
CA ARG A 307 12.45 -12.88 -12.26
C ARG A 307 12.50 -14.36 -11.93
N ARG A 308 13.69 -14.88 -11.66
CA ARG A 308 13.88 -16.25 -11.17
C ARG A 308 14.27 -16.18 -9.70
N LEU A 309 13.51 -16.89 -8.87
CA LEU A 309 13.81 -17.11 -7.47
C LEU A 309 14.48 -18.48 -7.35
N SER A 310 15.68 -18.53 -6.78
CA SER A 310 16.43 -19.78 -6.58
C SER A 310 16.80 -19.97 -5.11
N ARG A 311 16.61 -21.18 -4.59
CA ARG A 311 16.94 -21.57 -3.21
C ARG A 311 17.27 -23.06 -3.14
N GLN A 312 18.39 -23.44 -2.51
CA GLN A 312 18.81 -24.84 -2.33
C GLN A 312 18.70 -25.70 -3.62
N GLY A 313 19.10 -25.13 -4.76
CA GLY A 313 19.04 -25.80 -6.07
C GLY A 313 17.65 -25.88 -6.71
N GLN A 314 16.58 -25.47 -6.02
CA GLN A 314 15.25 -25.28 -6.59
C GLN A 314 15.14 -23.89 -7.20
N SER A 315 14.38 -23.74 -8.29
CA SER A 315 14.11 -22.43 -8.88
C SER A 315 12.70 -22.31 -9.42
N VAL A 316 12.09 -21.14 -9.20
CA VAL A 316 10.79 -20.75 -9.72
C VAL A 316 10.96 -19.49 -10.55
N GLU A 317 10.47 -19.52 -11.79
CA GLU A 317 10.49 -18.37 -12.69
C GLU A 317 9.13 -17.69 -12.74
N TYR A 318 9.12 -16.38 -12.51
CA TYR A 318 7.95 -15.52 -12.61
C TYR A 318 8.14 -14.62 -13.81
N ARG A 319 7.18 -14.65 -14.73
CA ARG A 319 7.16 -13.73 -15.87
C ARG A 319 6.07 -12.69 -15.63
N MET A 320 6.39 -11.40 -15.80
CA MET A 320 5.32 -10.39 -15.84
C MET A 320 4.47 -10.67 -17.08
N GLU A 321 3.16 -10.76 -16.91
CA GLU A 321 2.21 -11.14 -17.96
C GLU A 321 2.07 -10.10 -19.09
N ALA A 322 2.77 -8.97 -18.99
CA ALA A 322 2.76 -7.92 -19.99
C ALA A 322 4.18 -7.44 -20.30
N SER A 323 4.76 -7.91 -21.42
CA SER A 323 5.74 -7.08 -22.12
C SER A 323 4.97 -6.00 -22.86
N ALA A 324 5.39 -4.75 -22.69
CA ALA A 324 5.09 -3.74 -23.68
C ALA A 324 5.88 -4.11 -24.95
N GLY A 325 5.30 -4.94 -25.81
CA GLY A 325 5.72 -4.93 -27.20
C GLY A 325 5.66 -3.48 -27.70
N ARG A 326 6.58 -3.09 -28.60
CA ARG A 326 6.43 -1.83 -29.35
C ARG A 326 4.97 -1.73 -29.79
N GLY A 327 4.29 -0.62 -29.49
CA GLY A 327 2.86 -0.43 -29.71
C GLY A 327 2.40 -0.77 -31.13
N GLY A 328 2.03 -2.03 -31.32
CA GLY A 328 1.75 -2.68 -32.60
C GLY A 328 2.33 -4.08 -32.46
N PHE A 329 1.63 -5.05 -31.89
CA PHE A 329 0.58 -5.80 -32.58
C PHE A 329 -0.36 -6.53 -31.61
N ALA A 330 -0.73 -5.93 -30.48
CA ALA A 330 -2.01 -6.27 -29.87
C ALA A 330 -3.09 -5.62 -30.75
N SER A 331 -3.55 -6.36 -31.76
CA SER A 331 -4.65 -6.02 -32.67
C SER A 331 -4.73 -4.55 -33.09
N MET A 332 -4.17 -4.19 -34.26
CA MET A 332 -4.29 -2.84 -34.86
C MET A 332 -5.76 -2.37 -35.07
N LYS A 333 -6.77 -3.16 -34.69
CA LYS A 333 -8.19 -2.84 -34.81
C LYS A 333 -8.85 -2.37 -33.51
N GLN A 334 -8.20 -2.42 -32.35
CA GLN A 334 -8.83 -1.99 -31.09
C GLN A 334 -7.95 -0.99 -30.33
N SER A 335 -8.32 0.30 -30.41
CA SER A 335 -7.74 1.40 -29.63
C SER A 335 -8.21 1.39 -28.15
N LEU A 336 -8.42 0.21 -27.56
CA LEU A 336 -9.11 0.04 -26.29
C LEU A 336 -8.12 0.02 -25.12
N GLY A 337 -7.51 1.17 -24.88
CA GLY A 337 -6.56 1.37 -23.79
C GLY A 337 -5.19 0.77 -24.06
N HIS A 338 -4.19 1.35 -23.42
CA HIS A 338 -2.82 0.85 -23.50
C HIS A 338 -2.41 0.38 -22.10
N TRP A 339 -1.85 -0.82 -22.04
CA TRP A 339 -1.04 -1.20 -20.89
C TRP A 339 0.25 -0.37 -20.97
N ARG A 340 0.22 0.79 -20.31
CA ARG A 340 1.37 1.70 -20.25
C ARG A 340 2.11 1.42 -18.95
N ARG A 341 3.41 1.16 -19.08
CA ARG A 341 4.34 1.31 -17.96
C ARG A 341 4.36 2.79 -17.60
N GLN A 342 3.86 3.16 -16.42
CA GLN A 342 4.24 4.46 -15.85
C GLN A 342 5.77 4.46 -15.73
N ASP A 343 6.41 5.58 -16.01
CA ASP A 343 7.86 5.64 -16.32
C ASP A 343 8.77 5.08 -15.19
N ASP A 344 8.22 4.75 -14.02
CA ASP A 344 8.85 4.16 -12.83
C ASP A 344 8.02 3.05 -12.12
N GLY A 345 6.96 2.52 -12.75
CA GLY A 345 6.03 1.59 -12.10
C GLY A 345 5.68 0.33 -12.90
N ALA A 346 4.69 -0.38 -12.36
CA ALA A 346 4.05 -1.53 -12.96
C ALA A 346 3.42 -1.32 -14.32
N CYS A 347 3.24 -2.42 -15.05
CA CYS A 347 2.19 -2.49 -16.06
C CYS A 347 0.81 -2.58 -15.38
N ALA A 348 0.14 -1.44 -15.24
CA ALA A 348 -1.29 -1.40 -14.94
C ALA A 348 -2.07 -1.20 -16.24
N TRP A 349 -3.27 -1.78 -16.32
CA TRP A 349 -4.19 -1.42 -17.40
C TRP A 349 -4.61 0.02 -17.14
N CYS A 350 -4.10 0.91 -17.98
CA CYS A 350 -4.51 2.30 -17.98
C CYS A 350 -5.48 2.45 -19.16
N PRO A 351 -6.77 2.67 -18.90
CA PRO A 351 -7.57 3.37 -19.88
C PRO A 351 -6.79 4.63 -20.25
N ASP A 352 -6.59 4.90 -21.54
CA ASP A 352 -5.81 6.07 -21.97
C ASP A 352 -6.35 7.30 -21.24
N LEU A 353 -5.50 7.95 -20.43
CA LEU A 353 -5.89 9.05 -19.56
C LEU A 353 -6.39 10.27 -20.35
N SER A 354 -6.15 10.31 -21.66
CA SER A 354 -6.72 11.31 -22.56
C SER A 354 -8.15 10.97 -23.02
N SER A 355 -8.52 9.69 -22.97
CA SER A 355 -9.87 9.24 -23.32
C SER A 355 -10.84 9.68 -22.25
N LYS A 356 -11.81 10.50 -22.65
CA LYS A 356 -13.03 10.65 -21.86
C LYS A 356 -13.64 9.25 -21.75
N HIS A 357 -13.83 8.75 -20.54
CA HIS A 357 -14.56 7.50 -20.33
C HIS A 357 -16.01 7.81 -20.02
N GLU A 358 -16.91 6.98 -20.52
CA GLU A 358 -18.30 7.01 -20.11
C GLU A 358 -18.49 5.98 -18.99
N MET A 359 -19.03 6.44 -17.86
CA MET A 359 -19.36 5.57 -16.75
C MET A 359 -20.86 5.37 -16.70
N LEU A 360 -21.31 4.14 -16.94
CA LEU A 360 -22.69 3.76 -16.68
C LEU A 360 -22.84 3.39 -15.22
N ARG A 361 -23.85 3.99 -14.60
CA ARG A 361 -24.18 3.78 -13.20
C ARG A 361 -25.53 3.11 -13.07
N ASP A 362 -25.70 2.29 -12.04
CA ASP A 362 -27.00 1.75 -11.67
C ASP A 362 -27.85 2.80 -10.93
N ARG A 363 -29.05 2.40 -10.49
CA ARG A 363 -30.01 3.28 -9.80
C ARG A 363 -29.52 3.82 -8.46
N VAL A 364 -28.52 3.17 -7.84
CA VAL A 364 -27.91 3.62 -6.58
C VAL A 364 -26.58 4.35 -6.81
N GLY A 365 -26.25 4.65 -8.07
CA GLY A 365 -25.10 5.46 -8.45
C GLY A 365 -23.77 4.71 -8.54
N ARG A 366 -23.76 3.38 -8.40
CA ARG A 366 -22.54 2.56 -8.51
C ARG A 366 -22.17 2.37 -9.97
N VAL A 367 -20.88 2.35 -10.29
CA VAL A 367 -20.40 2.07 -11.65
C VAL A 367 -20.65 0.61 -11.98
N VAL A 368 -21.43 0.33 -13.01
CA VAL A 368 -21.68 -1.03 -13.53
C VAL A 368 -20.89 -1.29 -14.81
N GLU A 369 -20.63 -0.25 -15.60
CA GLU A 369 -19.76 -0.35 -16.78
C GLU A 369 -18.90 0.90 -16.94
N LEU A 370 -17.64 0.69 -17.31
CA LEU A 370 -16.77 1.71 -17.85
C LEU A 370 -16.68 1.48 -19.36
N ARG A 371 -16.95 2.50 -20.17
CA ARG A 371 -16.89 2.43 -21.63
C ARG A 371 -15.92 3.47 -22.18
N ASP A 372 -15.27 3.12 -23.29
CA ASP A 372 -14.60 4.11 -24.11
C ASP A 372 -15.65 5.06 -24.70
N ALA A 373 -15.52 6.38 -24.50
CA ALA A 373 -16.60 7.30 -24.88
C ALA A 373 -16.83 7.39 -26.39
N LYS A 374 -15.82 7.06 -27.21
CA LYS A 374 -15.88 7.15 -28.67
C LYS A 374 -16.47 5.89 -29.30
N SER A 375 -15.87 4.74 -29.00
CA SER A 375 -16.29 3.44 -29.55
C SER A 375 -17.50 2.85 -28.84
N LYS A 376 -17.82 3.35 -27.63
CA LYS A 376 -18.83 2.77 -26.71
C LYS A 376 -18.55 1.33 -26.31
N GLN A 377 -17.38 0.78 -26.64
CA GLN A 377 -16.96 -0.53 -26.19
C GLN A 377 -16.69 -0.47 -24.70
N TRP A 378 -17.18 -1.48 -23.99
CA TRP A 378 -16.94 -1.58 -22.57
C TRP A 378 -15.49 -1.99 -22.32
N LEU A 379 -14.90 -1.36 -21.33
CA LEU A 379 -13.53 -1.57 -20.88
C LEU A 379 -13.48 -2.28 -19.53
N GLU A 380 -14.51 -2.09 -18.71
CA GLU A 380 -14.68 -2.79 -17.45
C GLU A 380 -16.17 -2.99 -17.19
N ARG A 381 -16.55 -4.16 -16.69
CA ARG A 381 -17.88 -4.45 -16.17
C ARG A 381 -17.79 -4.90 -14.73
N ARG A 382 -18.70 -4.40 -13.89
CA ARG A 382 -18.75 -4.67 -12.46
C ARG A 382 -20.09 -5.30 -12.12
N ARG A 383 -20.05 -6.40 -11.37
CA ARG A 383 -21.25 -7.03 -10.80
C ARG A 383 -21.23 -6.90 -9.29
N TYR A 384 -22.38 -6.57 -8.71
CA TYR A 384 -22.60 -6.46 -7.27
C TYR A 384 -23.58 -7.56 -6.84
N LYS A 385 -23.54 -7.98 -5.57
CA LYS A 385 -24.43 -9.04 -5.08
C LYS A 385 -25.81 -8.48 -4.69
N THR A 386 -25.84 -7.26 -4.20
CA THR A 386 -27.00 -6.56 -3.66
C THR A 386 -27.12 -5.16 -4.28
N GLU A 387 -28.12 -4.40 -3.85
CA GLU A 387 -28.33 -3.00 -4.25
C GLU A 387 -27.76 -1.99 -3.26
N ASP A 388 -27.01 -2.44 -2.26
CA ASP A 388 -26.33 -1.53 -1.34
C ASP A 388 -25.30 -0.70 -2.09
N ALA A 389 -25.45 0.64 -2.03
CA ALA A 389 -24.58 1.60 -2.69
C ALA A 389 -23.11 1.52 -2.23
N THR A 390 -22.88 0.97 -1.03
CA THR A 390 -21.55 0.81 -0.42
C THR A 390 -20.89 -0.53 -0.74
N GLU A 391 -21.63 -1.46 -1.33
CA GLU A 391 -21.12 -2.79 -1.64
C GLU A 391 -20.03 -2.75 -2.72
N LEU A 392 -18.94 -3.48 -2.47
CA LEU A 392 -17.87 -3.69 -3.44
C LEU A 392 -18.28 -4.74 -4.50
N PRO A 393 -17.77 -4.66 -5.74
CA PRO A 393 -18.11 -5.63 -6.77
C PRO A 393 -17.67 -7.05 -6.38
N VAL A 394 -18.54 -8.03 -6.62
CA VAL A 394 -18.25 -9.47 -6.47
C VAL A 394 -17.57 -10.05 -7.70
N GLU A 395 -17.67 -9.37 -8.85
CA GLU A 395 -17.03 -9.75 -10.10
C GLU A 395 -16.64 -8.50 -10.88
N ILE A 396 -15.42 -8.50 -11.43
CA ILE A 396 -14.94 -7.48 -12.35
C ILE A 396 -14.47 -8.19 -13.62
N GLN A 397 -15.02 -7.79 -14.76
CA GLN A 397 -14.63 -8.29 -16.07
C GLN A 397 -13.92 -7.20 -16.86
N ARG A 398 -12.85 -7.57 -17.57
CA ARG A 398 -12.07 -6.69 -18.44
C ARG A 398 -11.73 -7.42 -19.74
N PRO A 399 -11.51 -6.72 -20.86
CA PRO A 399 -10.87 -7.31 -22.04
C PRO A 399 -9.58 -8.05 -21.65
N SER A 400 -9.42 -9.27 -22.17
CA SER A 400 -8.23 -10.10 -21.97
C SER A 400 -7.16 -9.78 -23.01
N VAL A 401 -5.96 -10.34 -22.83
CA VAL A 401 -4.87 -10.27 -23.83
C VAL A 401 -5.21 -11.01 -25.13
N ARG A 402 -6.16 -11.95 -25.08
CA ARG A 402 -6.69 -12.65 -26.26
C ARG A 402 -7.88 -11.87 -26.81
N ASP A 403 -7.79 -11.44 -28.07
CA ASP A 403 -8.86 -10.73 -28.78
C ASP A 403 -10.23 -11.41 -28.59
N GLY A 404 -11.24 -10.61 -28.20
CA GLY A 404 -12.61 -11.08 -27.98
C GLY A 404 -12.82 -11.91 -26.71
N ALA A 405 -11.79 -12.16 -25.91
CA ALA A 405 -11.90 -12.83 -24.62
C ALA A 405 -11.87 -11.84 -23.45
N PHE A 406 -12.28 -12.31 -22.28
CA PHE A 406 -12.33 -11.51 -21.06
C PHE A 406 -11.52 -12.13 -19.94
N ALA A 407 -10.87 -11.28 -19.17
CA ALA A 407 -10.34 -11.63 -17.86
C ALA A 407 -11.40 -11.30 -16.81
N SER A 408 -11.59 -12.20 -15.84
CA SER A 408 -12.58 -12.07 -14.78
C SER A 408 -11.90 -12.23 -13.43
N SER A 409 -12.12 -11.28 -12.53
CA SER A 409 -11.75 -11.38 -11.12
C SER A 409 -13.00 -11.47 -10.26
N ARG A 410 -13.15 -12.56 -9.52
CA ARG A 410 -14.25 -12.80 -8.59
C ARG A 410 -13.77 -12.71 -7.16
N PHE A 411 -14.60 -12.15 -6.30
CA PHE A 411 -14.26 -11.84 -4.92
C PHE A 411 -15.28 -12.48 -3.99
N GLU A 412 -14.81 -13.39 -3.14
CA GLU A 412 -15.58 -13.92 -2.02
C GLU A 412 -15.29 -13.08 -0.79
N ARG A 413 -16.33 -12.64 -0.08
CA ARG A 413 -16.19 -11.80 1.13
C ARG A 413 -16.99 -12.36 2.29
N ASN A 414 -16.51 -12.13 3.50
CA ASN A 414 -17.28 -12.40 4.73
C ASN A 414 -18.30 -11.27 5.00
N PRO A 415 -19.20 -11.40 6.00
CA PRO A 415 -20.19 -10.37 6.34
C PRO A 415 -19.59 -9.01 6.73
N GLN A 416 -18.33 -8.98 7.18
CA GLN A 416 -17.60 -7.77 7.53
C GLN A 416 -16.95 -7.09 6.31
N GLY A 417 -17.08 -7.67 5.11
CA GLY A 417 -16.52 -7.15 3.87
C GLY A 417 -15.07 -7.58 3.57
N LEU A 418 -14.47 -8.42 4.42
CA LEU A 418 -13.10 -8.94 4.21
C LEU A 418 -13.09 -9.98 3.08
N VAL A 419 -12.10 -9.90 2.17
CA VAL A 419 -11.99 -10.82 1.03
C VAL A 419 -11.41 -12.17 1.49
N LEU A 420 -12.25 -13.19 1.45
CA LEU A 420 -11.90 -14.58 1.75
C LEU A 420 -11.24 -15.27 0.57
N ALA A 421 -11.59 -14.89 -0.66
CA ALA A 421 -10.93 -15.43 -1.84
C ALA A 421 -10.99 -14.49 -3.04
N ILE A 422 -9.97 -14.58 -3.89
CA ILE A 422 -9.92 -13.96 -5.21
C ILE A 422 -9.72 -15.08 -6.22
N GLU A 423 -10.68 -15.25 -7.13
CA GLU A 423 -10.52 -16.12 -8.29
C GLU A 423 -10.28 -15.26 -9.52
N HIS A 424 -9.20 -15.54 -10.25
CA HIS A 424 -8.86 -14.90 -11.50
C HIS A 424 -8.92 -15.92 -12.64
N LEU A 425 -9.68 -15.58 -13.68
CA LEU A 425 -9.82 -16.34 -14.91
C LEU A 425 -9.38 -15.46 -16.08
N GLY A 426 -8.62 -16.00 -17.02
CA GLY A 426 -8.17 -15.22 -18.17
C GLY A 426 -7.31 -16.00 -19.14
N PHE A 427 -6.46 -15.27 -19.84
CA PHE A 427 -5.49 -15.83 -20.78
C PHE A 427 -4.13 -15.20 -20.53
N SER A 428 -3.06 -15.98 -20.67
CA SER A 428 -1.67 -15.50 -20.69
C SER A 428 -1.03 -15.81 -22.05
N PRO A 429 -0.10 -14.98 -22.56
CA PRO A 429 0.66 -15.31 -23.76
C PRO A 429 1.57 -16.53 -23.53
N LYS A 430 1.69 -17.42 -24.53
CA LYS A 430 2.49 -18.63 -24.48
C LYS A 430 3.46 -18.71 -25.66
N GLY A 431 4.72 -18.33 -25.45
CA GLY A 431 5.82 -18.49 -26.40
C GLY A 431 5.77 -17.63 -27.68
N SER A 432 4.59 -17.12 -28.07
CA SER A 432 4.36 -16.27 -29.24
C SER A 432 3.30 -15.22 -28.92
N PRO A 433 3.32 -14.03 -29.57
CA PRO A 433 2.29 -12.99 -29.41
C PRO A 433 0.86 -13.43 -29.78
N THR A 434 0.70 -14.49 -30.58
CA THR A 434 -0.59 -14.97 -31.07
C THR A 434 -1.08 -16.24 -30.36
N THR A 435 -0.26 -16.84 -29.51
CA THR A 435 -0.58 -18.07 -28.81
C THR A 435 -0.86 -17.76 -27.35
N PHE A 436 -1.99 -18.25 -26.85
CA PHE A 436 -2.45 -17.98 -25.50
C PHE A 436 -2.79 -19.27 -24.78
N GLU A 437 -2.56 -19.32 -23.47
CA GLU A 437 -3.08 -20.38 -22.60
C GLU A 437 -4.09 -19.81 -21.62
N ALA A 438 -5.10 -20.62 -21.28
CA ALA A 438 -6.07 -20.24 -20.27
C ALA A 438 -5.38 -20.27 -18.90
N ILE A 439 -5.67 -19.26 -18.09
CA ILE A 439 -5.22 -19.23 -16.70
C ILE A 439 -6.42 -19.23 -15.76
N GLN A 440 -6.32 -20.04 -14.71
CA GLN A 440 -7.20 -19.99 -13.56
C GLN A 440 -6.32 -19.97 -12.33
N ARG A 441 -6.55 -18.99 -11.46
CA ARG A 441 -5.85 -18.86 -10.18
C ARG A 441 -6.85 -18.51 -9.11
N ARG A 442 -6.79 -19.17 -7.97
CA ARG A 442 -7.59 -18.85 -6.80
C ARG A 442 -6.68 -18.61 -5.62
N ILE A 443 -6.84 -17.47 -5.00
CA ILE A 443 -6.16 -17.14 -3.75
C ILE A 443 -7.21 -17.17 -2.65
N ARG A 444 -6.96 -17.87 -1.55
CA ARG A 444 -7.80 -17.84 -0.35
C ARG A 444 -7.04 -17.17 0.78
N PHE A 445 -7.77 -16.41 1.60
CA PHE A 445 -7.25 -15.74 2.78
C PHE A 445 -7.96 -16.27 4.02
N HIS A 446 -7.19 -16.57 5.06
CA HIS A 446 -7.70 -16.84 6.39
C HIS A 446 -7.33 -15.66 7.27
N TYR A 447 -8.31 -15.07 7.92
CA TYR A 447 -8.11 -13.98 8.88
C TYR A 447 -8.11 -14.54 10.29
N ALA A 448 -7.40 -13.86 11.19
CA ALA A 448 -7.55 -14.10 12.62
C ALA A 448 -9.01 -13.87 13.05
N SER A 449 -9.48 -14.62 14.04
CA SER A 449 -10.88 -14.57 14.52
C SER A 449 -11.29 -13.21 15.07
N ASP A 450 -10.33 -12.41 15.52
CA ASP A 450 -10.49 -11.04 16.00
C ASP A 450 -10.43 -9.99 14.88
N GLY A 451 -10.21 -10.41 13.63
CA GLY A 451 -10.06 -9.52 12.47
C GLY A 451 -8.74 -8.74 12.41
N SER A 452 -7.76 -9.06 13.27
CA SER A 452 -6.49 -8.31 13.40
C SER A 452 -5.55 -8.45 12.20
N GLY A 453 -5.80 -9.37 11.27
CA GLY A 453 -5.01 -9.51 10.04
C GLY A 453 -5.18 -10.86 9.35
N ILE A 454 -4.39 -11.06 8.29
CA ILE A 454 -4.33 -12.30 7.53
C ILE A 454 -3.43 -13.29 8.28
N GLN A 455 -4.00 -14.41 8.74
CA GLN A 455 -3.28 -15.50 9.41
C GLN A 455 -2.55 -16.41 8.41
N SER A 456 -3.17 -16.68 7.26
CA SER A 456 -2.57 -17.48 6.19
C SER A 456 -3.25 -17.21 4.85
N GLY A 457 -2.62 -17.64 3.76
CA GLY A 457 -3.23 -17.69 2.45
C GLY A 457 -2.90 -18.98 1.73
N LEU A 458 -3.73 -19.35 0.76
CA LEU A 458 -3.51 -20.50 -0.11
C LEU A 458 -3.61 -20.01 -1.55
N VAL A 459 -2.63 -20.32 -2.39
CA VAL A 459 -2.70 -20.08 -3.83
C VAL A 459 -2.97 -21.41 -4.50
N ASP A 460 -4.01 -21.47 -5.31
CA ASP A 460 -4.37 -22.61 -6.13
C ASP A 460 -4.37 -22.14 -7.58
N ASP A 461 -3.28 -22.40 -8.29
CA ASP A 461 -3.14 -22.20 -9.73
C ASP A 461 -3.50 -23.48 -10.53
N GLY A 462 -4.15 -24.45 -9.88
CA GLY A 462 -4.39 -25.78 -10.40
C GLY A 462 -3.24 -26.76 -10.15
N ALA A 463 -2.08 -26.32 -9.65
CA ALA A 463 -0.98 -27.20 -9.24
C ALA A 463 -1.07 -27.62 -7.76
N GLY A 464 -1.98 -27.01 -6.97
CA GLY A 464 -2.25 -27.40 -5.59
C GLY A 464 -1.18 -26.98 -4.56
N GLU A 465 -0.35 -25.99 -4.87
CA GLU A 465 0.77 -25.60 -3.99
C GLU A 465 0.35 -24.68 -2.83
N ALA A 466 0.44 -25.17 -1.60
CA ALA A 466 0.15 -24.36 -0.42
C ALA A 466 1.32 -23.43 -0.07
N ILE A 467 1.16 -22.13 -0.32
CA ILE A 467 2.15 -21.11 0.06
C ILE A 467 1.97 -20.72 1.53
N GLY A 468 2.92 -21.11 2.40
CA GLY A 468 2.89 -20.73 3.81
C GLY A 468 2.95 -19.20 4.04
N PRO A 469 2.50 -18.68 5.20
CA PRO A 469 2.43 -17.23 5.48
C PRO A 469 3.76 -16.49 5.31
N LYS A 470 4.90 -17.14 5.57
CA LYS A 470 6.25 -16.56 5.37
C LYS A 470 6.58 -16.29 3.89
N HIS A 471 5.93 -16.97 2.97
CA HIS A 471 6.15 -16.85 1.52
C HIS A 471 5.17 -15.86 0.87
N LEU A 472 4.01 -15.62 1.47
CA LEU A 472 3.00 -14.66 0.99
C LEU A 472 3.49 -13.22 1.06
N ALA A 473 4.30 -12.86 2.08
CA ALA A 473 4.89 -11.53 2.21
C ALA A 473 5.92 -11.20 1.12
N LEU A 474 6.56 -12.20 0.50
CA LEU A 474 7.63 -12.02 -0.49
C LEU A 474 7.16 -12.20 -1.94
N ALA A 475 6.16 -13.07 -2.18
CA ALA A 475 5.72 -13.38 -3.53
C ALA A 475 4.85 -12.29 -4.18
N TRP A 476 4.19 -11.43 -3.38
CA TRP A 476 3.17 -10.50 -3.84
C TRP A 476 3.50 -9.03 -3.54
N VAL A 477 4.49 -8.52 -4.28
CA VAL A 477 4.49 -7.14 -4.76
C VAL A 477 3.97 -7.22 -6.21
N ILE A 478 2.65 -7.25 -6.39
CA ILE A 478 2.08 -6.97 -7.73
C ILE A 478 2.39 -5.51 -8.00
N PRO A 479 2.99 -5.21 -9.15
CA PRO A 479 3.23 -3.83 -9.46
C PRO A 479 1.83 -3.25 -9.80
N GLY A 480 1.44 -2.15 -9.14
CA GLY A 480 0.43 -1.20 -9.60
C GLY A 480 -1.04 -1.65 -9.52
N ARG A 481 -1.71 -1.18 -8.47
CA ARG A 481 -3.17 -1.17 -8.17
C ARG A 481 -3.75 -2.38 -7.41
N GLN A 482 -4.32 -2.01 -6.25
CA GLN A 482 -5.42 -2.63 -5.52
C GLN A 482 -5.14 -3.89 -4.68
N LEU A 483 -4.46 -3.68 -3.54
CA LEU A 483 -4.92 -4.21 -2.25
C LEU A 483 -5.19 -3.09 -1.20
N GLN A 484 -5.22 -1.82 -1.62
CA GLN A 484 -5.81 -0.76 -0.82
C GLN A 484 -7.34 -0.89 -0.85
N GLY A 485 -7.85 -1.71 0.05
CA GLY A 485 -9.27 -1.94 0.29
C GLY A 485 -9.54 -2.79 1.53
N LEU A 486 -8.51 -3.47 2.07
CA LEU A 486 -8.61 -4.39 3.20
C LEU A 486 -7.32 -4.26 4.01
N THR A 487 -7.28 -3.33 4.93
CA THR A 487 -7.29 -3.65 6.36
C THR A 487 -7.79 -2.46 7.15
#